data_AF-A0A8T7GC80-F1
#
_entry.id   AF-A0A8T7GC80-F1
#
_cell.length_a   1.000
_cell.length_b   1.000
_cell.length_c   1.000
_cell.angle_alpha   90.00
_cell.angle_beta   90.00
_cell.angle_gamma   90.00
#
_symmetry.space_group_name_H-M   'P 1'
#
loop_
_entity.id
_entity.type
_entity.pdbx_description
1 polymer ?
#
loop_
_entity_poly.entity_id
_entity_poly.type
_entity_poly.pdbx_seq_one_letter_code
_entity_poly.pdbx_strand_id
1 'polypeptide(L)'
;MSKELSANDTWEIVKPVCRELFELVNEGMVKFVSAVEKTDGTFIINLESSRIHLASRNFKDSIGDIEYDSGQMRIGLRANGRPGNIFVKLT
;
A
#
# COMPACT_ATOMS: atom_id res chain seq x y z
N MET A 1 -11.93 15.12 -8.75
CA MET A 1 -10.88 15.51 -7.79
C MET A 1 -10.52 14.28 -6.96
N SER A 2 -9.23 14.04 -6.73
CA SER A 2 -8.78 13.02 -5.77
C SER A 2 -9.01 13.50 -4.35
N LYS A 3 -9.39 12.59 -3.45
CA LYS A 3 -9.53 12.83 -2.02
C LYS A 3 -8.24 12.41 -1.32
N GLU A 4 -7.64 13.28 -0.51
CA GLU A 4 -6.53 12.88 0.36
C GLU A 4 -7.03 11.96 1.48
N LEU A 5 -6.25 10.92 1.76
CA LEU A 5 -6.52 9.98 2.85
C LEU A 5 -5.56 10.26 4.00
N SER A 6 -6.09 10.26 5.23
CA SER A 6 -5.24 10.27 6.40
C SER A 6 -4.49 8.94 6.53
N ALA A 7 -3.40 8.93 7.30
CA ALA A 7 -2.69 7.68 7.60
C ALA A 7 -3.65 6.65 8.25
N ASN A 8 -4.52 7.09 9.16
CA ASN A 8 -5.49 6.21 9.82
C ASN A 8 -6.45 5.58 8.81
N ASP A 9 -7.07 6.37 7.93
CA ASP A 9 -7.97 5.86 6.89
C ASP A 9 -7.26 4.89 5.95
N THR A 10 -6.01 5.20 5.61
CA THR A 10 -5.18 4.36 4.76
C THR A 10 -4.96 2.98 5.37
N TRP A 11 -4.62 2.91 6.66
CA TRP A 11 -4.34 1.64 7.30
C TRP A 11 -5.59 0.80 7.55
N GLU A 12 -6.75 1.41 7.75
CA GLU A 12 -8.01 0.66 7.79
C GLU A 12 -8.33 -0.02 6.44
N ILE A 13 -7.90 0.55 5.32
CA ILE A 13 -8.02 -0.07 3.98
C ILE A 13 -7.00 -1.20 3.80
N VAL A 14 -5.76 -1.00 4.25
CA VAL A 14 -4.65 -1.93 3.98
C VAL A 14 -4.61 -3.13 4.93
N LYS A 15 -4.90 -2.95 6.23
CA LYS A 15 -4.81 -4.01 7.26
C LYS A 15 -5.51 -5.32 6.86
N PRO A 16 -6.70 -5.32 6.26
CA PRO A 16 -7.36 -6.56 5.83
C PRO A 16 -6.62 -7.35 4.75
N VAL A 17 -5.75 -6.70 3.98
CA VAL A 17 -5.03 -7.32 2.84
C VAL A 17 -3.56 -7.58 3.16
N CYS A 18 -2.93 -6.65 3.87
CA CYS A 18 -1.51 -6.69 4.16
C CYS A 18 -1.22 -6.13 5.55
N ARG A 19 -1.64 -6.87 6.58
CA ARG A 19 -1.38 -6.54 7.99
C ARG A 19 0.11 -6.34 8.29
N GLU A 20 0.98 -7.15 7.68
CA GLU A 20 2.44 -7.04 7.84
C GLU A 20 2.96 -5.65 7.47
N LEU A 21 2.41 -5.01 6.43
CA LEU A 21 2.81 -3.66 6.05
C LEU A 21 2.49 -2.63 7.15
N PHE A 22 1.37 -2.78 7.85
CA PHE A 22 1.02 -1.94 8.99
C PHE A 22 1.97 -2.20 10.19
N GLU A 23 2.38 -3.44 10.41
CA GLU A 23 3.35 -3.80 11.46
C GLU A 23 4.73 -3.20 11.16
N LEU A 24 5.20 -3.31 9.91
CA LEU A 24 6.47 -2.70 9.46
C LEU A 24 6.49 -1.17 9.62
N VAL A 25 5.34 -0.51 9.49
CA VAL A 25 5.20 0.92 9.75
C VAL A 25 5.31 1.24 11.24
N ASN A 26 4.66 0.44 12.10
CA ASN A 26 4.75 0.60 13.54
C ASN A 26 6.16 0.30 14.09
N GLU A 27 6.90 -0.59 13.42
CA GLU A 27 8.30 -0.89 13.72
C GLU A 27 9.29 0.15 13.16
N GLY A 28 8.80 1.15 12.40
CA GLY A 28 9.64 2.20 11.80
C GLY A 28 10.47 1.73 10.60
N MET A 29 10.21 0.53 10.07
CA MET A 29 10.90 0.00 8.89
C MET A 29 10.33 0.53 7.57
N VAL A 30 9.05 0.93 7.58
CA VAL A 30 8.36 1.55 6.46
C VAL A 30 7.79 2.88 6.92
N LYS A 31 7.97 3.92 6.12
CA LYS A 31 7.46 5.26 6.40
C LYS A 31 6.31 5.58 5.47
N PHE A 32 5.18 5.98 6.05
CA PHE A 32 4.07 6.55 5.30
C PHE A 32 4.44 7.95 4.78
N VAL A 33 4.21 8.19 3.48
CA VAL A 33 4.43 9.51 2.86
C VAL A 33 3.11 10.20 2.56
N SER A 34 2.24 9.55 1.78
CA SER A 34 0.93 10.10 1.41
C SER A 34 -0.01 9.01 0.91
N ALA A 35 -1.30 9.32 0.90
CA ALA A 35 -2.29 8.48 0.24
C ALA A 35 -3.42 9.33 -0.35
N VAL A 36 -3.94 8.90 -1.50
CA VAL A 36 -5.05 9.53 -2.19
C VAL A 36 -6.02 8.50 -2.72
N GLU A 37 -7.30 8.82 -2.69
CA GLU A 37 -8.37 8.09 -3.35
C GLU A 37 -8.80 8.85 -4.62
N LYS A 38 -8.75 8.18 -5.76
CA LYS A 38 -9.24 8.71 -7.03
C LYS A 38 -10.76 8.66 -7.10
N THR A 39 -11.32 9.44 -8.03
CA THR A 39 -12.77 9.49 -8.27
C THR A 39 -13.39 8.15 -8.66
N ASP A 40 -12.60 7.23 -9.19
CA ASP A 40 -13.02 5.86 -9.56
C ASP A 40 -12.95 4.88 -8.36
N GLY A 41 -12.63 5.37 -7.16
CA GLY A 41 -12.50 4.56 -5.94
C GLY A 41 -11.15 3.86 -5.79
N THR A 42 -10.23 4.03 -6.75
CA THR A 42 -8.87 3.50 -6.69
C THR A 42 -8.05 4.27 -5.66
N PHE A 43 -7.35 3.57 -4.77
CA PHE A 43 -6.42 4.22 -3.83
C PHE A 43 -4.96 4.13 -4.31
N ILE A 44 -4.18 5.17 -4.02
CA ILE A 44 -2.74 5.22 -4.22
C ILE A 44 -2.12 5.53 -2.87
N ILE A 45 -1.14 4.72 -2.47
CA ILE A 45 -0.40 4.87 -1.20
C ILE A 45 1.08 4.97 -1.55
N ASN A 46 1.75 6.00 -1.04
CA ASN A 46 3.18 6.22 -1.23
C ASN A 46 3.91 5.98 0.09
N LEU A 47 4.94 5.15 0.03
CA LEU A 47 5.76 4.72 1.15
C LEU A 47 7.25 4.91 0.83
N GLU A 48 8.06 5.06 1.88
CA GLU A 48 9.53 5.02 1.83
C GLU A 48 10.02 3.85 2.68
N SER A 49 10.99 3.08 2.18
CA SER A 49 11.61 2.00 2.97
C SER A 49 12.95 1.58 2.37
N SER A 50 13.88 1.11 3.20
CA SER A 50 15.13 0.49 2.73
C SER A 50 14.96 -0.99 2.37
N ARG A 51 13.89 -1.64 2.86
CA ARG A 51 13.55 -3.04 2.58
C ARG A 51 12.07 -3.29 2.83
N ILE A 52 11.41 -4.03 1.93
CA ILE A 52 10.03 -4.45 2.13
C ILE A 52 9.91 -5.95 1.90
N HIS A 53 9.27 -6.64 2.84
CA HIS A 53 8.85 -8.02 2.70
C HIS A 53 7.33 -8.02 2.74
N LEU A 54 6.71 -8.57 1.72
CA LEU A 54 5.26 -8.74 1.65
C LEU A 54 4.96 -10.23 1.57
N ALA A 55 4.38 -10.79 2.62
CA ALA A 55 3.83 -12.14 2.59
C ALA A 55 2.31 -12.07 2.38
N SER A 56 1.82 -12.56 1.24
CA SER A 56 0.38 -12.78 1.06
C SER A 56 -0.06 -14.00 1.87
N ARG A 57 -1.12 -13.88 2.67
CA ARG A 57 -1.71 -14.99 3.43
C ARG A 57 -3.18 -15.17 3.07
N ASN A 58 -3.49 -15.97 2.05
CA ASN A 58 -4.83 -16.52 1.75
C ASN A 58 -6.02 -15.56 2.02
N PHE A 59 -5.94 -14.29 1.60
CA PHE A 59 -7.03 -13.33 1.75
C PHE A 59 -7.98 -13.39 0.55
N LYS A 60 -9.25 -13.02 0.77
CA LYS A 60 -10.29 -12.85 -0.29
C LYS A 60 -9.88 -11.79 -1.33
N ASP A 61 -9.06 -10.86 -0.86
CA ASP A 61 -8.41 -9.78 -1.58
C ASP A 61 -7.02 -10.24 -2.05
N SER A 62 -6.55 -9.70 -3.18
CA SER A 62 -5.36 -10.21 -3.88
C SER A 62 -4.30 -9.13 -4.06
N ILE A 63 -3.04 -9.54 -3.91
CA ILE A 63 -1.91 -8.86 -4.53
C ILE A 63 -1.89 -9.32 -5.98
N GLY A 64 -2.04 -8.39 -6.91
CA GLY A 64 -2.04 -8.67 -8.34
C GLY A 64 -0.63 -8.81 -8.86
N ASP A 65 -0.01 -7.68 -9.17
CA ASP A 65 1.29 -7.61 -9.80
C ASP A 65 2.27 -6.76 -8.96
N ILE A 66 3.56 -7.05 -9.13
CA ILE A 66 4.64 -6.27 -8.54
C ILE A 66 5.56 -5.84 -9.67
N GLU A 67 5.71 -4.54 -9.84
CA GLU A 67 6.60 -3.93 -10.81
C GLU A 67 7.75 -3.21 -10.09
N TYR A 68 8.94 -3.32 -10.66
CA TYR A 68 10.14 -2.65 -10.17
C TYR A 68 10.66 -1.73 -11.27
N ASP A 69 10.84 -0.46 -10.96
CA ASP A 69 11.46 0.50 -11.87
C ASP A 69 12.32 1.50 -11.08
N SER A 70 13.60 1.61 -11.45
CA SER A 70 14.49 2.72 -11.06
C SER A 70 14.45 3.12 -9.57
N GLY A 71 14.51 2.14 -8.66
CA GLY A 71 14.49 2.38 -7.21
C GLY A 71 13.09 2.59 -6.61
N GLN A 72 12.05 2.35 -7.39
CA GLN A 72 10.67 2.35 -6.95
C GLN A 72 10.02 1.00 -7.23
N MET A 73 9.21 0.53 -6.29
CA MET A 73 8.38 -0.67 -6.44
C MET A 73 6.92 -0.26 -6.46
N ARG A 74 6.13 -0.80 -7.40
CA ARG A 74 4.67 -0.71 -7.40
C ARG A 74 4.10 -2.08 -7.05
N ILE A 75 3.17 -2.12 -6.12
CA ILE A 75 2.37 -3.29 -5.81
C ILE A 75 0.93 -2.97 -6.20
N GLY A 76 0.42 -3.64 -7.23
CA GLY A 76 -1.00 -3.65 -7.56
C GLY A 76 -1.74 -4.58 -6.61
N LEU A 77 -2.85 -4.12 -6.02
CA LEU A 77 -3.68 -4.95 -5.17
C LEU A 77 -5.17 -4.61 -5.30
N ARG A 78 -6.01 -5.50 -4.78
CA ARG A 78 -7.40 -5.24 -4.50
C ARG A 78 -7.61 -5.35 -2.99
N ALA A 79 -8.23 -4.35 -2.37
CA ALA A 79 -8.54 -4.32 -0.94
C ALA A 79 -10.01 -3.95 -0.72
N ASN A 80 -10.73 -4.79 0.01
CA ASN A 80 -12.17 -4.69 0.21
C ASN A 80 -12.93 -4.54 -1.13
N GLY A 81 -12.51 -5.30 -2.16
CA GLY A 81 -13.09 -5.21 -3.49
C GLY A 81 -12.72 -3.97 -4.32
N ARG A 82 -11.88 -3.08 -3.78
CA ARG A 82 -11.44 -1.83 -4.45
C ARG A 82 -10.02 -1.97 -4.99
N PRO A 83 -9.73 -1.53 -6.23
CA PRO A 83 -8.37 -1.56 -6.75
C PRO A 83 -7.49 -0.54 -6.03
N GLY A 84 -6.20 -0.82 -5.93
CA GLY A 84 -5.24 0.13 -5.39
C GLY A 84 -3.80 -0.18 -5.76
N ASN A 85 -2.96 0.83 -5.57
CA ASN A 85 -1.53 0.73 -5.80
C ASN A 85 -0.77 1.22 -4.58
N ILE A 86 0.21 0.44 -4.15
CA ILE A 86 1.20 0.86 -3.16
C ILE A 86 2.50 1.11 -3.92
N PHE A 87 3.00 2.33 -3.85
CA PHE A 87 4.30 2.71 -4.37
C PHE A 87 5.28 2.81 -3.21
N VAL A 88 6.41 2.13 -3.33
CA VAL A 88 7.48 2.11 -2.33
C VAL A 88 8.72 2.68 -2.99
N LYS A 89 9.18 3.82 -2.50
CA LYS A 89 10.50 4.35 -2.85
C LYS A 89 11.55 3.66 -1.99
N LEU A 90 12.47 2.95 -2.65
CA LEU A 90 13.60 2.32 -1.99
C LEU A 90 14.68 3.36 -1.72
N THR A 91 15.16 3.41 -0.48
CA THR A 91 16.15 4.39 0.01
C THR A 91 17.38 3.72 0.58
#